data_AF-A0A0P7B3G2-F1
#
_entry.id   AF-A0A0P7B3G2-F1
#
_cell.length_a   1.000
_cell.length_b   1.000
_cell.length_c   1.000
_cell.angle_alpha   90.00
_cell.angle_beta   90.00
_cell.angle_gamma   90.00
#
_symmetry.space_group_name_H-M   'P 1'
#
loop_
_entity.id
_entity.type
_entity.pdbx_description
1 polymer ?
#
loop_
_entity_poly.entity_id
_entity_poly.type
_entity_poly.pdbx_seq_one_letter_code
_entity_poly.pdbx_strand_id
1 'polypeptide(L)'
;MHHEPAGLEAALASLLARRESRSQLRRLTTVSPGMVDFSSNSYLSLSTHPDVQRAYLHFLASQIGEPSPAASPSFLGSGGSRLLDGNSAFAETLERDIASFHRAPAGLLFNSGFDANVGLFSCVPQPGDVIVYDELIHASVHDGMKLSRAVRKVPFRHNTVATDAAHADEDVKGLDAVLQDLVAGDLGKELNDGTRNVFIAVEGVYSMDGDVSPLQDIVECVEQRFPKRNGHIIVDEAHSMGIFGEQGRGLVCELGFEERVFARVHTFGKAMGCSGAIVLSSQTTRAYLINYARTLIYTTAMALPSLASIKVTYDFLMNDGGNPLMRNLHALMAHTHTLFQASCALHNPPPELLRNIKRSVVKCLHQ
;
A
#
# COMPACT_ATOMS: atom_id res chain seq x y z
N MET A 1 8.43 40.62 -34.12
CA MET A 1 7.48 40.73 -33.00
C MET A 1 8.00 39.85 -31.89
N HIS A 2 8.51 40.44 -30.81
CA HIS A 2 8.99 39.70 -29.65
C HIS A 2 7.78 39.09 -28.95
N HIS A 3 7.73 37.75 -28.86
CA HIS A 3 6.85 37.09 -27.89
C HIS A 3 7.37 37.47 -26.51
N GLU A 4 6.65 38.35 -25.80
CA GLU A 4 6.84 38.49 -24.36
C GLU A 4 6.65 37.10 -23.73
N PRO A 5 7.58 36.63 -22.88
CA PRO A 5 7.37 35.40 -22.14
C PRO A 5 6.12 35.59 -21.27
N ALA A 6 5.12 34.73 -21.48
CA ALA A 6 3.95 34.68 -20.60
C ALA A 6 4.45 34.55 -19.15
N GLY A 7 4.06 35.49 -18.28
CA GLY A 7 4.43 35.44 -16.85
C GLY A 7 4.01 34.10 -16.23
N LEU A 8 4.68 33.68 -15.16
CA LEU A 8 4.44 32.39 -14.50
C LEU A 8 2.94 32.12 -14.27
N GLU A 9 2.20 33.11 -13.77
CA GLU A 9 0.74 33.00 -13.55
C GLU A 9 -0.05 32.70 -14.83
N ALA A 10 0.30 33.33 -15.96
CA ALA A 10 -0.36 33.08 -17.23
C ALA A 10 -0.07 31.66 -17.74
N ALA A 11 1.15 31.16 -17.55
CA ALA A 11 1.51 29.79 -17.86
C ALA A 11 0.74 28.78 -16.99
N LEU A 12 0.66 29.02 -15.66
CA LEU A 12 -0.10 28.19 -14.73
C LEU A 12 -1.60 28.20 -15.05
N ALA A 13 -2.19 29.37 -15.32
CA ALA A 13 -3.59 29.49 -15.71
C ALA A 13 -3.90 28.73 -17.00
N SER A 14 -3.00 28.78 -18.01
CA SER A 14 -3.13 28.01 -19.24
C SER A 14 -3.13 26.49 -18.98
N LEU A 15 -2.27 26.01 -18.08
CA LEU A 15 -2.25 24.59 -17.67
C LEU A 15 -3.53 24.19 -16.93
N LEU A 16 -4.09 25.06 -16.08
CA LEU A 16 -5.36 24.83 -15.39
C LEU A 16 -6.54 24.81 -16.38
N ALA A 17 -6.60 25.75 -17.32
CA ALA A 17 -7.61 25.77 -18.38
C ALA A 17 -7.55 24.51 -19.25
N ARG A 18 -6.34 23.99 -19.51
CA ARG A 18 -6.16 22.71 -20.22
C ARG A 18 -6.67 21.50 -19.42
N ARG A 19 -6.57 21.51 -18.09
CA ARG A 19 -7.19 20.48 -17.25
C ARG A 19 -8.72 20.63 -17.23
N GLU A 20 -9.22 21.86 -17.18
CA GLU A 20 -10.66 22.14 -17.20
C GLU A 20 -11.31 21.69 -18.50
N SER A 21 -10.68 21.96 -19.66
CA SER A 21 -11.18 21.52 -20.97
C SER A 21 -11.22 20.01 -21.17
N ARG A 22 -10.54 19.26 -20.29
CA ARG A 22 -10.54 17.79 -20.22
C ARG A 22 -11.38 17.24 -19.07
N SER A 23 -12.11 18.08 -18.34
CA SER A 23 -12.86 17.71 -17.13
C SER A 23 -11.98 17.05 -16.04
N GLN A 24 -10.71 17.43 -15.97
CA GLN A 24 -9.71 16.92 -15.02
C GLN A 24 -9.31 17.96 -13.96
N LEU A 25 -9.92 19.15 -13.99
CA LEU A 25 -9.69 20.17 -12.97
C LEU A 25 -10.33 19.71 -11.65
N ARG A 26 -9.49 19.51 -10.63
CA ARG A 26 -9.92 19.09 -9.30
C ARG A 26 -10.17 20.30 -8.41
N ARG A 27 -11.13 20.20 -7.50
CA ARG A 27 -11.43 21.22 -6.48
C ARG A 27 -11.51 20.54 -5.12
N LEU A 28 -11.14 21.26 -4.07
CA LEU A 28 -11.36 20.80 -2.70
C LEU A 28 -12.86 20.88 -2.41
N THR A 29 -13.43 19.81 -1.87
CA THR A 29 -14.86 19.69 -1.55
C THR A 29 -15.04 19.35 -0.09
N THR A 30 -16.05 19.92 0.54
CA THR A 30 -16.54 19.48 1.85
C THR A 30 -17.80 18.64 1.66
N VAL A 31 -17.92 17.58 2.44
CA VAL A 31 -19.14 16.76 2.44
C VAL A 31 -20.24 17.54 3.17
N SER A 32 -21.41 17.65 2.54
CA SER A 32 -22.55 18.31 3.18
C SER A 32 -23.05 17.47 4.36
N PRO A 33 -23.45 18.09 5.50
CA PRO A 33 -24.02 17.35 6.62
C PRO A 33 -25.22 16.49 6.21
N GLY A 34 -25.33 15.28 6.76
CA GLY A 34 -26.44 14.36 6.50
C GLY A 34 -26.29 13.49 5.23
N MET A 35 -25.20 13.62 4.49
CA MET A 35 -24.88 12.73 3.37
C MET A 35 -24.45 11.35 3.85
N VAL A 36 -24.84 10.31 3.11
CA VAL A 36 -24.34 8.95 3.28
C VAL A 36 -23.03 8.80 2.49
N ASP A 37 -22.00 8.26 3.13
CA ASP A 37 -20.69 8.06 2.52
C ASP A 37 -20.57 6.67 1.88
N PHE A 38 -20.31 6.65 0.57
CA PHE A 38 -20.04 5.45 -0.23
C PHE A 38 -18.64 5.46 -0.87
N SER A 39 -17.77 6.36 -0.43
CA SER A 39 -16.50 6.67 -1.12
C SER A 39 -15.27 6.67 -0.22
N SER A 40 -15.45 6.77 1.09
CA SER A 40 -14.34 6.73 2.04
C SER A 40 -13.66 5.36 2.08
N ASN A 41 -12.34 5.41 2.30
CA ASN A 41 -11.53 4.23 2.53
C ASN A 41 -11.56 3.74 3.99
N SER A 42 -12.40 4.31 4.85
CA SER A 42 -12.55 3.89 6.25
C SER A 42 -13.45 2.65 6.37
N TYR A 43 -12.99 1.53 5.79
CA TYR A 43 -13.80 0.31 5.59
C TYR A 43 -14.42 -0.25 6.87
N LEU A 44 -13.70 -0.21 7.99
CA LEU A 44 -14.17 -0.68 9.29
C LEU A 44 -14.72 0.44 10.18
N SER A 45 -14.75 1.68 9.69
CA SER A 45 -15.24 2.86 10.42
C SER A 45 -14.57 3.11 11.80
N LEU A 46 -13.34 2.62 11.99
CA LEU A 46 -12.64 2.66 13.28
C LEU A 46 -12.37 4.08 13.80
N SER A 47 -12.23 5.06 12.89
CA SER A 47 -12.09 6.48 13.25
C SER A 47 -13.31 7.05 13.99
N THR A 48 -14.48 6.44 13.77
CA THR A 48 -15.76 6.84 14.38
C THR A 48 -16.28 5.83 15.40
N HIS A 49 -15.57 4.72 15.62
CA HIS A 49 -16.01 3.67 16.52
C HIS A 49 -15.92 4.13 17.99
N PRO A 50 -17.02 4.13 18.76
CA PRO A 50 -17.04 4.74 20.10
C PRO A 50 -15.99 4.19 21.07
N ASP A 51 -15.73 2.88 21.03
CA ASP A 51 -14.76 2.25 21.93
C ASP A 51 -13.32 2.61 21.56
N VAL A 52 -13.01 2.76 20.26
CA VAL A 52 -11.70 3.18 19.78
C VAL A 52 -11.46 4.65 20.16
N GLN A 53 -12.47 5.51 19.98
CA GLN A 53 -12.39 6.91 20.40
C GLN A 53 -12.18 7.06 21.90
N ARG A 54 -12.92 6.29 22.72
CA ARG A 54 -12.76 6.30 24.18
C ARG A 54 -11.38 5.81 24.60
N ALA A 55 -10.89 4.71 24.00
CA ALA A 55 -9.55 4.19 24.26
C ALA A 55 -8.46 5.20 23.88
N TYR A 56 -8.62 5.88 22.73
CA TYR A 56 -7.72 6.93 22.29
C TYR A 56 -7.63 8.09 23.29
N LEU A 57 -8.78 8.66 23.68
CA LEU A 57 -8.82 9.77 24.62
C LEU A 57 -8.27 9.38 26.00
N HIS A 58 -8.60 8.17 26.48
CA HIS A 58 -8.06 7.64 27.72
C HIS A 58 -6.53 7.49 27.66
N PHE A 59 -6.01 6.93 26.55
CA PHE A 59 -4.57 6.81 26.34
C PHE A 59 -3.90 8.18 26.38
N LEU A 60 -4.39 9.16 25.60
CA LEU A 60 -3.83 10.51 25.60
C LEU A 60 -3.86 11.16 26.97
N ALA A 61 -4.98 11.08 27.69
CA ALA A 61 -5.10 11.61 29.04
C ALA A 61 -4.08 10.98 30.01
N SER A 62 -3.78 9.68 29.88
CA SER A 62 -2.77 9.01 30.70
C SER A 62 -1.34 9.47 30.43
N GLN A 63 -1.08 10.07 29.27
CA GLN A 63 0.23 10.62 28.91
C GLN A 63 0.39 12.08 29.35
N ILE A 64 -0.69 12.73 29.82
CA ILE A 64 -0.67 14.09 30.34
C ILE A 64 -0.40 14.01 31.85
N GLY A 65 0.78 14.44 32.27
CA GLY A 65 1.19 14.45 33.67
C GLY A 65 2.25 15.50 33.97
N GLU A 66 2.68 15.56 35.24
CA GLU A 66 3.76 16.45 35.69
C GLU A 66 5.02 16.24 34.83
N PRO A 67 5.73 17.32 34.44
CA PRO A 67 6.98 17.23 33.68
C PRO A 67 7.98 16.35 34.44
N SER A 68 8.21 15.14 33.94
CA SER A 68 9.23 14.24 34.46
C SER A 68 10.44 14.27 33.54
N PRO A 69 11.67 14.21 34.06
CA PRO A 69 12.87 13.99 33.24
C PRO A 69 12.81 12.71 32.38
N ALA A 70 11.91 11.78 32.73
CA ALA A 70 11.65 10.54 31.99
C ALA A 70 10.46 10.62 31.00
N ALA A 71 9.68 11.71 31.03
CA ALA A 71 8.56 11.90 30.10
C ALA A 71 9.08 12.47 28.76
N SER A 72 8.57 11.96 27.64
CA SER A 72 8.92 12.49 26.32
C SER A 72 8.60 13.98 26.24
N PRO A 73 9.54 14.84 25.80
CA PRO A 73 9.43 16.29 25.91
C PRO A 73 8.37 16.92 24.99
N SER A 74 7.74 16.13 24.10
CA SER A 74 6.76 16.65 23.15
C SER A 74 5.52 15.77 23.07
N PHE A 75 4.39 16.35 23.49
CA PHE A 75 3.06 15.73 23.43
C PHE A 75 2.39 15.91 22.07
N LEU A 76 2.61 17.05 21.40
CA LEU A 76 1.91 17.41 20.16
C LEU A 76 2.73 17.15 18.89
N GLY A 77 4.00 17.55 18.88
CA GLY A 77 4.94 17.28 17.79
C GLY A 77 5.90 16.17 18.19
N SER A 78 6.71 15.68 17.26
CA SER A 78 7.86 14.84 17.63
C SER A 78 9.10 15.68 17.97
N GLY A 79 9.15 16.95 17.58
CA GLY A 79 10.30 17.83 17.77
C GLY A 79 11.43 17.65 16.74
N GLY A 80 11.39 16.62 15.89
CA GLY A 80 12.43 16.37 14.89
C GLY A 80 12.14 15.16 14.01
N SER A 81 13.09 14.80 13.16
CA SER A 81 13.05 13.54 12.38
C SER A 81 13.41 12.33 13.25
N ARG A 82 13.15 11.11 12.76
CA ARG A 82 13.46 9.86 13.47
C ARG A 82 14.95 9.68 13.79
N LEU A 83 15.86 10.32 13.05
CA LEU A 83 17.31 10.18 13.26
C LEU A 83 17.92 11.28 14.13
N LEU A 84 17.13 12.29 14.50
CA LEU A 84 17.54 13.36 15.40
C LEU A 84 16.71 13.21 16.69
N ASP A 85 15.99 14.25 17.09
CA ASP A 85 15.27 14.29 18.37
C ASP A 85 13.82 13.76 18.28
N GLY A 86 13.40 13.26 17.12
CA GLY A 86 12.01 12.87 16.87
C GLY A 86 11.64 11.41 17.13
N ASN A 87 12.61 10.54 17.43
CA ASN A 87 12.29 9.14 17.75
C ASN A 87 11.83 8.98 19.19
N SER A 88 11.03 7.94 19.45
CA SER A 88 10.58 7.61 20.80
C SER A 88 10.59 6.10 21.04
N ALA A 89 10.80 5.69 22.30
CA ALA A 89 10.66 4.30 22.71
C ALA A 89 9.24 3.75 22.45
N PHE A 90 8.24 4.64 22.44
CA PHE A 90 6.87 4.32 22.08
C PHE A 90 6.74 3.92 20.61
N ALA A 91 7.34 4.68 19.69
CA ALA A 91 7.37 4.33 18.25
C ALA A 91 8.07 2.98 18.01
N GLU A 92 9.22 2.74 18.63
CA GLU A 92 9.97 1.48 18.49
C GLU A 92 9.22 0.28 19.07
N THR A 93 8.48 0.47 20.17
CA THR A 93 7.65 -0.59 20.75
C THR A 93 6.44 -0.88 19.87
N LEU A 94 5.75 0.16 19.40
CA LEU A 94 4.64 0.02 18.47
C LEU A 94 5.06 -0.68 17.16
N GLU A 95 6.23 -0.36 16.61
CA GLU A 95 6.80 -1.06 15.45
C GLU A 95 6.96 -2.56 15.68
N ARG A 96 7.44 -2.97 16.87
CA ARG A 96 7.59 -4.38 17.23
C ARG A 96 6.24 -5.07 17.42
N ASP A 97 5.29 -4.42 18.08
CA ASP A 97 3.95 -4.96 18.31
C ASP A 97 3.22 -5.18 16.98
N ILE A 98 3.30 -4.21 16.06
CA ILE A 98 2.71 -4.31 14.73
C ILE A 98 3.41 -5.38 13.89
N ALA A 99 4.75 -5.45 13.93
CA ALA A 99 5.49 -6.49 13.22
C ALA A 99 5.09 -7.88 13.71
N SER A 100 4.98 -8.07 15.03
CA SER A 100 4.53 -9.33 15.63
C SER A 100 3.12 -9.71 15.19
N PHE A 101 2.18 -8.76 15.20
CA PHE A 101 0.80 -8.98 14.76
C PHE A 101 0.71 -9.48 13.31
N HIS A 102 1.53 -8.91 12.43
CA HIS A 102 1.60 -9.31 11.02
C HIS A 102 2.62 -10.41 10.74
N ARG A 103 3.18 -11.05 11.78
CA ARG A 103 4.18 -12.13 11.68
C ARG A 103 5.40 -11.73 10.82
N ALA A 104 5.89 -10.50 11.01
CA ALA A 104 7.09 -9.98 10.37
C ALA A 104 8.26 -9.93 11.35
N PRO A 105 9.51 -10.15 10.90
CA PRO A 105 10.68 -9.98 11.77
C PRO A 105 10.89 -8.55 12.29
N ALA A 106 10.49 -7.55 11.50
CA ALA A 106 10.67 -6.14 11.83
C ALA A 106 9.62 -5.26 11.13
N GLY A 107 9.35 -4.09 11.73
CA GLY A 107 8.49 -3.05 11.19
C GLY A 107 9.16 -1.68 11.29
N LEU A 108 8.88 -0.79 10.34
CA LEU A 108 9.37 0.58 10.33
C LEU A 108 8.27 1.56 9.92
N LEU A 109 7.91 2.47 10.82
CA LEU A 109 6.85 3.45 10.62
C LEU A 109 7.27 4.57 9.65
N PHE A 110 6.33 4.97 8.80
CA PHE A 110 6.40 6.11 7.89
C PHE A 110 5.16 7.00 8.06
N ASN A 111 5.28 8.29 7.73
CA ASN A 111 4.19 9.27 7.89
C ASN A 111 2.99 9.02 6.96
N SER A 112 3.18 8.28 5.88
CA SER A 112 2.12 7.90 4.95
C SER A 112 2.48 6.66 4.14
N GLY A 113 1.48 6.01 3.53
CA GLY A 113 1.71 4.92 2.58
C GLY A 113 2.47 5.37 1.33
N PHE A 114 2.29 6.63 0.94
CA PHE A 114 3.05 7.24 -0.15
C PHE A 114 4.54 7.30 0.21
N ASP A 115 4.88 7.82 1.40
CA ASP A 115 6.26 7.93 1.89
C ASP A 115 6.93 6.57 2.05
N ALA A 116 6.18 5.56 2.53
CA ALA A 116 6.66 4.19 2.67
C ALA A 116 7.06 3.59 1.31
N ASN A 117 6.15 3.65 0.33
CA ASN A 117 6.41 3.15 -1.02
C ASN A 117 7.56 3.91 -1.70
N VAL A 118 7.54 5.25 -1.68
CA VAL A 118 8.61 6.05 -2.29
C VAL A 118 9.95 5.74 -1.62
N GLY A 119 9.98 5.65 -0.29
CA GLY A 119 11.18 5.30 0.47
C GLY A 119 11.72 3.93 0.09
N LEU A 120 10.86 2.92 0.04
CA LEU A 120 11.22 1.55 -0.28
C LEU A 120 11.78 1.41 -1.71
N PHE A 121 11.01 1.84 -2.71
CA PHE A 121 11.37 1.63 -4.12
C PHE A 121 12.50 2.54 -4.62
N SER A 122 12.73 3.69 -3.97
CA SER A 122 13.81 4.61 -4.35
C SER A 122 15.19 4.13 -3.92
N CYS A 123 15.31 3.34 -2.84
CA CYS A 123 16.61 2.98 -2.28
C CYS A 123 16.89 1.49 -2.16
N VAL A 124 15.88 0.60 -2.06
CA VAL A 124 16.14 -0.84 -1.88
C VAL A 124 16.67 -1.49 -3.15
N PRO A 125 16.08 -1.31 -4.35
CA PRO A 125 16.69 -1.77 -5.58
C PRO A 125 18.03 -1.08 -5.82
N GLN A 126 19.10 -1.86 -5.99
CA GLN A 126 20.47 -1.37 -6.16
C GLN A 126 20.82 -1.17 -7.64
N PRO A 127 21.95 -0.48 -7.93
CA PRO A 127 22.48 -0.41 -9.28
C PRO A 127 22.62 -1.80 -9.89
N GLY A 128 21.95 -2.00 -11.02
CA GLY A 128 21.91 -3.28 -11.72
C GLY A 128 20.65 -4.11 -11.44
N ASP A 129 19.95 -3.93 -10.33
CA ASP A 129 18.73 -4.69 -10.11
C ASP A 129 17.62 -4.32 -11.12
N VAL A 130 16.65 -5.22 -11.26
CA VAL A 130 15.47 -5.03 -12.12
C VAL A 130 14.24 -4.90 -11.25
N ILE A 131 13.31 -4.02 -11.62
CA ILE A 131 11.97 -3.98 -11.04
C ILE A 131 10.98 -4.42 -12.10
N VAL A 132 10.18 -5.42 -11.77
CA VAL A 132 9.01 -5.86 -12.54
C VAL A 132 7.78 -5.47 -11.72
N TYR A 133 6.81 -4.81 -12.32
CA TYR A 133 5.67 -4.26 -11.57
C TYR A 133 4.36 -4.44 -12.33
N ASP A 134 3.27 -4.61 -11.60
CA ASP A 134 1.94 -4.66 -12.21
C ASP A 134 1.62 -3.30 -12.85
N GLU A 135 1.13 -3.28 -14.09
CA GLU A 135 0.87 -2.04 -14.82
C GLU A 135 -0.14 -1.09 -14.15
N LEU A 136 -0.99 -1.59 -13.23
CA LEU A 136 -1.96 -0.78 -12.48
C LEU A 136 -1.51 -0.46 -11.05
N ILE A 137 -0.26 -0.75 -10.69
CA ILE A 137 0.25 -0.48 -9.34
C ILE A 137 0.18 1.01 -8.98
N HIS A 138 -0.02 1.29 -7.69
CA HIS A 138 -0.28 2.62 -7.18
C HIS A 138 0.80 3.64 -7.55
N ALA A 139 0.37 4.89 -7.78
CA ALA A 139 1.23 6.00 -8.20
C ALA A 139 2.44 6.25 -7.28
N SER A 140 2.33 5.95 -5.98
CA SER A 140 3.47 6.06 -5.05
C SER A 140 4.62 5.11 -5.38
N VAL A 141 4.30 3.91 -5.90
CA VAL A 141 5.32 2.95 -6.35
C VAL A 141 5.99 3.48 -7.60
N HIS A 142 5.24 4.03 -8.55
CA HIS A 142 5.81 4.70 -9.72
C HIS A 142 6.74 5.87 -9.34
N ASP A 143 6.37 6.68 -8.36
CA ASP A 143 7.19 7.80 -7.90
C ASP A 143 8.47 7.33 -7.19
N GLY A 144 8.40 6.25 -6.39
CA GLY A 144 9.57 5.59 -5.84
C GLY A 144 10.48 5.03 -6.94
N MET A 145 9.89 4.35 -7.92
CA MET A 145 10.61 3.80 -9.07
C MET A 145 11.31 4.89 -9.90
N LYS A 146 10.73 6.09 -10.06
CA LYS A 146 11.41 7.20 -10.76
C LYS A 146 12.75 7.56 -10.12
N LEU A 147 12.83 7.50 -8.79
CA LEU A 147 14.05 7.78 -8.02
C LEU A 147 14.97 6.56 -7.85
N SER A 148 14.50 5.38 -8.23
CA SER A 148 15.19 4.11 -8.04
C SER A 148 16.45 3.96 -8.89
N ARG A 149 17.44 3.25 -8.33
CA ARG A 149 18.73 2.91 -8.94
C ARG A 149 18.69 1.65 -9.81
N ALA A 150 17.56 0.95 -9.85
CA ALA A 150 17.37 -0.20 -10.72
C ALA A 150 17.66 0.15 -12.19
N VAL A 151 18.35 -0.74 -12.89
CA VAL A 151 18.77 -0.52 -14.28
C VAL A 151 17.59 -0.61 -15.25
N ARG A 152 16.57 -1.41 -14.89
CA ARG A 152 15.41 -1.68 -15.75
C ARG A 152 14.15 -1.74 -14.88
N LYS A 153 13.06 -1.18 -15.40
CA LYS A 153 11.72 -1.16 -14.81
C LYS A 153 10.76 -1.65 -15.88
N VAL A 154 10.14 -2.81 -15.69
CA VAL A 154 9.32 -3.47 -16.72
C VAL A 154 7.91 -3.71 -16.17
N PRO A 155 6.87 -3.17 -16.82
CA PRO A 155 5.51 -3.53 -16.44
C PRO A 155 5.21 -4.97 -16.86
N PHE A 156 4.41 -5.68 -16.07
CA PHE A 156 3.68 -6.85 -16.52
C PHE A 156 2.18 -6.57 -16.47
N ARG A 157 1.44 -7.31 -17.27
CA ARG A 157 0.00 -7.13 -17.43
C ARG A 157 -0.72 -7.37 -16.12
N HIS A 158 -1.68 -6.50 -15.83
CA HIS A 158 -2.41 -6.49 -14.57
C HIS A 158 -2.96 -7.86 -14.20
N ASN A 159 -2.58 -8.35 -13.01
CA ASN A 159 -2.99 -9.64 -12.45
C ASN A 159 -2.88 -10.84 -13.42
N THR A 160 -1.93 -10.80 -14.35
CA THR A 160 -1.76 -11.85 -15.37
C THR A 160 -0.40 -12.53 -15.21
N VAL A 161 -0.40 -13.76 -14.68
CA VAL A 161 0.84 -14.54 -14.47
C VAL A 161 1.25 -15.26 -15.75
N ALA A 162 0.41 -16.17 -16.24
CA ALA A 162 0.61 -16.87 -17.51
C ALA A 162 -0.04 -16.10 -18.67
N THR A 163 0.56 -16.18 -19.87
CA THR A 163 -0.01 -15.56 -21.07
C THR A 163 -0.92 -16.59 -21.74
N ASP A 164 -2.23 -16.49 -21.54
CA ASP A 164 -3.19 -17.35 -22.24
C ASP A 164 -3.28 -16.96 -23.73
N ALA A 165 -3.59 -17.93 -24.60
CA ALA A 165 -3.77 -17.69 -26.05
C ALA A 165 -4.84 -16.62 -26.37
N ALA A 166 -5.77 -16.37 -25.44
CA ALA A 166 -6.79 -15.31 -25.56
C ALA A 166 -6.22 -13.88 -25.51
N HIS A 167 -4.95 -13.73 -25.16
CA HIS A 167 -4.32 -12.45 -24.80
C HIS A 167 -2.99 -12.21 -25.55
N ALA A 168 -2.71 -13.01 -26.59
CA ALA A 168 -1.44 -12.97 -27.32
C ALA A 168 -1.19 -11.69 -28.15
N ASP A 169 -2.25 -10.90 -28.41
CA ASP A 169 -2.21 -9.69 -29.24
C ASP A 169 -2.09 -8.37 -28.44
N GLU A 170 -1.85 -8.42 -27.12
CA GLU A 170 -1.73 -7.20 -26.31
C GLU A 170 -0.28 -6.74 -26.08
N ASP A 171 -0.10 -5.42 -25.97
CA ASP A 171 1.21 -4.76 -25.88
C ASP A 171 2.01 -5.09 -24.60
N VAL A 172 1.33 -5.52 -23.52
CA VAL A 172 1.92 -5.84 -22.22
C VAL A 172 1.80 -7.34 -21.93
N LYS A 173 2.94 -7.99 -21.67
CA LYS A 173 3.05 -9.43 -21.43
C LYS A 173 2.66 -9.81 -20.00
N GLY A 174 2.24 -11.06 -19.79
CA GLY A 174 2.09 -11.62 -18.43
C GLY A 174 3.44 -11.76 -17.71
N LEU A 175 3.40 -11.88 -16.38
CA LEU A 175 4.58 -11.93 -15.52
C LEU A 175 5.60 -12.98 -15.98
N ASP A 176 5.15 -14.21 -16.22
CA ASP A 176 6.02 -15.33 -16.57
C ASP A 176 6.83 -15.06 -17.86
N ALA A 177 6.18 -14.49 -18.87
CA ALA A 177 6.81 -14.12 -20.13
C ALA A 177 7.80 -12.96 -19.95
N VAL A 178 7.48 -11.96 -19.12
CA VAL A 178 8.41 -10.87 -18.78
C VAL A 178 9.66 -11.42 -18.08
N LEU A 179 9.48 -12.30 -17.10
CA LEU A 179 10.62 -12.91 -16.38
C LEU A 179 11.46 -13.80 -17.31
N GLN A 180 10.82 -14.56 -18.21
CA GLN A 180 11.51 -15.37 -19.21
C GLN A 180 12.37 -14.52 -20.16
N ASP A 181 11.83 -13.39 -20.65
CA ASP A 181 12.58 -12.48 -21.51
C ASP A 181 13.79 -11.88 -20.80
N LEU A 182 13.66 -11.51 -19.51
CA LEU A 182 14.77 -11.01 -18.71
C LEU A 182 15.88 -12.05 -18.56
N VAL A 183 15.50 -13.30 -18.29
CA VAL A 183 16.43 -14.43 -18.12
C VAL A 183 17.09 -14.83 -19.44
N ALA A 184 16.42 -14.68 -20.57
CA ALA A 184 16.98 -14.95 -21.90
C ALA A 184 17.78 -13.78 -22.49
N GLY A 185 17.62 -12.58 -21.93
CA GLY A 185 18.21 -11.35 -22.44
C GLY A 185 19.64 -11.06 -21.99
N ASP A 186 20.04 -9.81 -22.16
CA ASP A 186 21.37 -9.27 -21.84
C ASP A 186 21.76 -9.38 -20.36
N LEU A 187 20.77 -9.36 -19.46
CA LEU A 187 20.96 -9.53 -18.01
C LEU A 187 20.90 -11.01 -17.56
N GLY A 188 20.60 -11.92 -18.49
CA GLY A 188 20.24 -13.30 -18.21
C GLY A 188 21.29 -14.08 -17.44
N LYS A 189 22.58 -13.88 -17.73
CA LYS A 189 23.67 -14.56 -17.04
C LYS A 189 23.65 -14.28 -15.53
N GLU A 190 23.62 -13.01 -15.15
CA GLU A 190 23.67 -12.60 -13.74
C GLU A 190 22.36 -12.90 -13.00
N LEU A 191 21.24 -12.91 -13.72
CA LEU A 191 19.95 -13.35 -13.19
C LEU A 191 19.94 -14.86 -12.90
N ASN A 192 20.45 -15.69 -13.81
CA ASN A 192 20.55 -17.14 -13.64
C ASN A 192 21.58 -17.53 -12.56
N ASP A 193 22.70 -16.81 -12.48
CA ASP A 193 23.76 -17.04 -11.49
C ASP A 193 23.37 -16.51 -10.09
N GLY A 194 22.27 -15.75 -9.98
CA GLY A 194 21.77 -15.20 -8.72
C GLY A 194 22.56 -13.98 -8.21
N THR A 195 23.39 -13.36 -9.06
CA THR A 195 24.23 -12.19 -8.69
C THR A 195 23.53 -10.85 -8.91
N ARG A 196 22.36 -10.85 -9.58
CA ARG A 196 21.49 -9.69 -9.79
C ARG A 196 20.10 -9.96 -9.25
N ASN A 197 19.49 -8.99 -8.57
CA ASN A 197 18.16 -9.15 -7.99
C ASN A 197 17.07 -8.68 -8.95
N VAL A 198 15.89 -9.29 -8.81
CA VAL A 198 14.65 -8.86 -9.44
C VAL A 198 13.61 -8.61 -8.36
N PHE A 199 13.03 -7.41 -8.35
CA PHE A 199 11.95 -7.06 -7.45
C PHE A 199 10.62 -7.11 -8.20
N ILE A 200 9.64 -7.81 -7.65
CA ILE A 200 8.28 -7.92 -8.20
C ILE A 200 7.36 -7.10 -7.31
N ALA A 201 6.72 -6.08 -7.87
CA ALA A 201 5.85 -5.16 -7.14
C ALA A 201 4.38 -5.36 -7.53
N VAL A 202 3.53 -5.61 -6.54
CA VAL A 202 2.07 -5.80 -6.69
C VAL A 202 1.30 -5.17 -5.53
N GLU A 203 0.00 -4.93 -5.70
CA GLU A 203 -0.91 -4.64 -4.59
C GLU A 203 -1.59 -5.93 -4.14
N GLY A 204 -1.94 -6.09 -2.88
CA GLY A 204 -2.78 -7.21 -2.44
C GLY A 204 -4.22 -7.07 -2.95
N VAL A 205 -4.78 -5.87 -2.79
CA VAL A 205 -6.06 -5.44 -3.37
C VAL A 205 -5.82 -4.12 -4.10
N TYR A 206 -6.20 -4.03 -5.37
CA TYR A 206 -5.92 -2.83 -6.17
C TYR A 206 -6.92 -1.72 -5.90
N SER A 207 -6.39 -0.52 -5.69
CA SER A 207 -7.15 0.64 -5.18
C SER A 207 -8.38 1.09 -5.98
N MET A 208 -8.40 0.87 -7.29
CA MET A 208 -9.44 1.42 -8.18
C MET A 208 -10.53 0.41 -8.53
N ASP A 209 -10.13 -0.78 -8.99
CA ASP A 209 -11.07 -1.80 -9.46
C ASP A 209 -11.41 -2.85 -8.38
N GLY A 210 -10.65 -2.87 -7.27
CA GLY A 210 -10.92 -3.74 -6.12
C GLY A 210 -10.63 -5.22 -6.36
N ASP A 211 -9.93 -5.54 -7.45
CA ASP A 211 -9.43 -6.87 -7.74
C ASP A 211 -8.36 -7.29 -6.72
N VAL A 212 -8.33 -8.60 -6.45
CA VAL A 212 -7.37 -9.23 -5.55
C VAL A 212 -6.27 -9.86 -6.37
N SER A 213 -5.01 -9.61 -6.00
CA SER A 213 -3.86 -10.17 -6.69
C SER A 213 -3.86 -11.70 -6.67
N PRO A 214 -3.52 -12.39 -7.79
CA PRO A 214 -3.28 -13.83 -7.81
C PRO A 214 -1.92 -14.14 -7.17
N LEU A 215 -1.76 -13.76 -5.89
CA LEU A 215 -0.48 -13.71 -5.21
C LEU A 215 0.18 -15.08 -5.11
N GLN A 216 -0.61 -16.16 -4.97
CA GLN A 216 -0.08 -17.52 -5.00
C GLN A 216 0.61 -17.83 -6.33
N ASP A 217 -0.06 -17.60 -7.45
CA ASP A 217 0.49 -17.85 -8.78
C ASP A 217 1.74 -16.99 -9.05
N ILE A 218 1.74 -15.74 -8.57
CA ILE A 218 2.90 -14.84 -8.66
C ILE A 218 4.09 -15.39 -7.89
N VAL A 219 3.88 -15.79 -6.61
CA VAL A 219 4.95 -16.32 -5.77
C VAL A 219 5.54 -17.59 -6.37
N GLU A 220 4.69 -18.52 -6.82
CA GLU A 220 5.12 -19.75 -7.47
C GLU A 220 5.90 -19.49 -8.76
N CYS A 221 5.44 -18.55 -9.60
CA CYS A 221 6.14 -18.15 -10.82
C CYS A 221 7.53 -17.56 -10.52
N VAL A 222 7.63 -16.65 -9.55
CA VAL A 222 8.90 -16.02 -9.17
C VAL A 222 9.89 -17.05 -8.62
N GLU A 223 9.45 -17.96 -7.74
CA GLU A 223 10.30 -19.01 -7.19
C GLU A 223 10.77 -20.00 -8.26
N GLN A 224 9.91 -20.34 -9.22
CA GLN A 224 10.28 -21.19 -10.37
C GLN A 224 11.31 -20.51 -11.28
N ARG A 225 11.16 -19.21 -11.55
CA ARG A 225 12.06 -18.46 -12.44
C ARG A 225 13.38 -18.08 -11.78
N PHE A 226 13.42 -17.94 -10.45
CA PHE A 226 14.60 -17.53 -9.70
C PHE A 226 14.95 -18.51 -8.56
N PRO A 227 15.32 -19.77 -8.87
CA PRO A 227 15.60 -20.79 -7.85
C PRO A 227 16.82 -20.47 -6.96
N LYS A 228 17.65 -19.49 -7.34
CA LYS A 228 18.75 -18.96 -6.52
C LYS A 228 18.31 -17.94 -5.48
N ARG A 229 17.00 -17.68 -5.34
CA ARG A 229 16.38 -16.76 -4.36
C ARG A 229 16.78 -15.30 -4.56
N ASN A 230 16.97 -14.90 -5.81
CA ASN A 230 17.23 -13.51 -6.22
C ASN A 230 15.98 -12.79 -6.77
N GLY A 231 14.81 -13.43 -6.74
CA GLY A 231 13.51 -12.80 -6.96
C GLY A 231 12.85 -12.42 -5.63
N HIS A 232 12.45 -11.15 -5.49
CA HIS A 232 11.93 -10.57 -4.24
C HIS A 232 10.57 -9.92 -4.47
N ILE A 233 9.55 -10.36 -3.74
CA ILE A 233 8.18 -9.85 -3.92
C ILE A 233 7.89 -8.75 -2.88
N ILE A 234 7.40 -7.61 -3.34
CA ILE A 234 6.94 -6.49 -2.52
C ILE A 234 5.43 -6.36 -2.72
N VAL A 235 4.68 -6.46 -1.63
CA VAL A 235 3.20 -6.37 -1.65
C VAL A 235 2.75 -5.09 -0.94
N ASP A 236 2.03 -4.22 -1.66
CA ASP A 236 1.29 -3.13 -1.05
C ASP A 236 -0.06 -3.65 -0.50
N GLU A 237 -0.15 -3.74 0.82
CA GLU A 237 -1.32 -4.27 1.56
C GLU A 237 -2.25 -3.13 2.02
N ALA A 238 -2.17 -1.95 1.40
CA ALA A 238 -2.94 -0.79 1.82
C ALA A 238 -4.46 -1.02 1.84
N HIS A 239 -4.98 -1.79 0.88
CA HIS A 239 -6.40 -2.11 0.74
C HIS A 239 -6.77 -3.51 1.21
N SER A 240 -5.81 -4.37 1.53
CA SER A 240 -6.09 -5.72 2.05
C SER A 240 -6.21 -5.74 3.57
N MET A 241 -5.46 -4.87 4.26
CA MET A 241 -5.49 -4.78 5.72
C MET A 241 -6.90 -4.42 6.22
N GLY A 242 -7.36 -5.13 7.25
CA GLY A 242 -8.71 -4.97 7.79
C GLY A 242 -9.82 -5.58 6.93
N ILE A 243 -9.47 -6.32 5.87
CA ILE A 243 -10.41 -7.04 5.00
C ILE A 243 -10.05 -8.53 4.98
N PHE A 244 -8.80 -8.86 4.68
CA PHE A 244 -8.29 -10.23 4.61
C PHE A 244 -7.46 -10.60 5.84
N GLY A 245 -7.30 -11.91 6.09
CA GLY A 245 -6.56 -12.40 7.25
C GLY A 245 -7.43 -12.50 8.50
N GLU A 246 -7.17 -13.50 9.33
CA GLU A 246 -7.61 -13.48 10.72
C GLU A 246 -7.24 -12.13 11.38
N GLN A 247 -8.20 -11.49 12.06
CA GLN A 247 -8.05 -10.15 12.66
C GLN A 247 -7.70 -9.03 11.67
N GLY A 248 -7.86 -9.25 10.35
CA GLY A 248 -7.58 -8.24 9.34
C GLY A 248 -6.10 -8.03 9.05
N ARG A 249 -5.27 -9.07 9.24
CA ARG A 249 -3.81 -9.02 9.03
C ARG A 249 -3.36 -8.78 7.59
N GLY A 250 -4.24 -8.89 6.61
CA GLY A 250 -3.92 -8.70 5.18
C GLY A 250 -3.78 -10.01 4.41
N LEU A 251 -3.67 -9.89 3.08
CA LEU A 251 -3.71 -11.01 2.14
C LEU A 251 -2.50 -11.93 2.29
N VAL A 252 -1.32 -11.39 2.55
CA VAL A 252 -0.10 -12.18 2.72
C VAL A 252 -0.22 -13.12 3.92
N CYS A 253 -0.80 -12.63 5.03
CA CYS A 253 -1.03 -13.45 6.23
C CYS A 253 -2.13 -14.49 6.01
N GLU A 254 -3.18 -14.15 5.26
CA GLU A 254 -4.25 -15.09 4.88
C GLU A 254 -3.68 -16.29 4.11
N LEU A 255 -2.76 -16.04 3.18
CA LEU A 255 -2.14 -17.06 2.34
C LEU A 255 -0.93 -17.76 2.99
N GLY A 256 -0.47 -17.30 4.15
CA GLY A 256 0.70 -17.87 4.83
C GLY A 256 2.03 -17.61 4.11
N PHE A 257 2.16 -16.46 3.43
CA PHE A 257 3.34 -16.12 2.62
C PHE A 257 4.29 -15.11 3.29
N GLU A 258 4.19 -14.92 4.61
CA GLU A 258 4.97 -13.93 5.35
C GLU A 258 6.49 -14.11 5.19
N GLU A 259 6.96 -15.36 5.02
CA GLU A 259 8.37 -15.70 4.78
C GLU A 259 8.75 -15.78 3.28
N ARG A 260 7.77 -15.75 2.38
CA ARG A 260 7.95 -15.86 0.92
C ARG A 260 7.91 -14.49 0.21
N VAL A 261 7.46 -13.45 0.90
CA VAL A 261 7.53 -12.07 0.42
C VAL A 261 8.67 -11.30 1.09
N PHE A 262 9.33 -10.43 0.35
CA PHE A 262 10.47 -9.66 0.83
C PHE A 262 10.06 -8.49 1.75
N ALA A 263 9.01 -7.76 1.36
CA ALA A 263 8.49 -6.64 2.13
C ALA A 263 6.99 -6.44 1.90
N ARG A 264 6.31 -5.91 2.93
CA ARG A 264 4.91 -5.51 2.86
C ARG A 264 4.75 -4.07 3.28
N VAL A 265 3.87 -3.33 2.62
CA VAL A 265 3.50 -1.97 3.01
C VAL A 265 2.07 -1.96 3.51
N HIS A 266 1.87 -1.67 4.79
CA HIS A 266 0.53 -1.48 5.36
C HIS A 266 0.28 0.00 5.62
N THR A 267 -0.94 0.48 5.32
CA THR A 267 -1.32 1.88 5.55
C THR A 267 -2.39 1.98 6.62
N PHE A 268 -2.30 3.00 7.46
CA PHE A 268 -3.27 3.22 8.53
C PHE A 268 -4.40 4.17 8.12
N GLY A 269 -4.26 4.81 6.95
CA GLY A 269 -5.22 5.77 6.37
C GLY A 269 -6.53 5.18 5.84
N LYS A 270 -6.73 3.86 5.93
CA LYS A 270 -7.86 3.15 5.31
C LYS A 270 -8.69 2.42 6.37
N ALA A 271 -8.70 1.09 6.37
CA ALA A 271 -9.45 0.28 7.34
C ALA A 271 -9.16 0.68 8.79
N MET A 272 -7.91 1.05 9.09
CA MET A 272 -7.47 1.46 10.43
C MET A 272 -7.97 2.85 10.87
N GLY A 273 -8.51 3.68 9.96
CA GLY A 273 -9.09 4.97 10.31
C GLY A 273 -8.12 5.98 10.95
N CYS A 274 -6.82 5.79 10.78
CA CYS A 274 -5.76 6.62 11.34
C CYS A 274 -4.94 7.30 10.21
N SER A 275 -3.69 7.68 10.47
CA SER A 275 -2.74 8.13 9.46
C SER A 275 -1.38 7.46 9.68
N GLY A 276 -0.54 7.44 8.65
CA GLY A 276 0.73 6.72 8.67
C GLY A 276 0.73 5.42 7.88
N ALA A 277 1.88 4.77 7.88
CA ALA A 277 2.10 3.46 7.30
C ALA A 277 3.25 2.75 8.02
N ILE A 278 3.43 1.47 7.71
CA ILE A 278 4.57 0.67 8.15
C ILE A 278 5.08 -0.19 7.01
N VAL A 279 6.40 -0.28 6.88
CA VAL A 279 7.05 -1.30 6.06
C VAL A 279 7.41 -2.46 6.97
N LEU A 280 6.90 -3.65 6.65
CA LEU A 280 7.21 -4.91 7.32
C LEU A 280 8.25 -5.67 6.50
N SER A 281 9.36 -6.03 7.12
CA SER A 281 10.50 -6.64 6.42
C SER A 281 11.44 -7.36 7.39
N SER A 282 12.60 -7.80 6.89
CA SER A 282 13.70 -8.25 7.74
C SER A 282 14.28 -7.12 8.61
N GLN A 283 15.01 -7.49 9.67
CA GLN A 283 15.77 -6.53 10.49
C GLN A 283 16.85 -5.79 9.68
N THR A 284 17.50 -6.48 8.74
CA THR A 284 18.49 -5.89 7.85
C THR A 284 17.86 -4.84 6.94
N THR A 285 16.70 -5.15 6.34
CA THR A 285 15.97 -4.21 5.49
C THR A 285 15.48 -3.00 6.30
N ARG A 286 14.99 -3.21 7.53
CA ARG A 286 14.64 -2.12 8.45
C ARG A 286 15.85 -1.20 8.71
N ALA A 287 16.99 -1.76 9.08
CA ALA A 287 18.21 -1.00 9.31
C ALA A 287 18.69 -0.26 8.05
N TYR A 288 18.56 -0.88 6.88
CA TYR A 288 18.87 -0.24 5.60
C TYR A 288 17.97 0.97 5.34
N LEU A 289 16.65 0.81 5.48
CA LEU A 289 15.69 1.90 5.26
C LEU A 289 15.94 3.08 6.20
N ILE A 290 16.30 2.81 7.46
CA ILE A 290 16.69 3.87 8.42
C ILE A 290 17.83 4.74 7.88
N ASN A 291 18.77 4.17 7.12
CA ASN A 291 19.95 4.86 6.62
C ASN A 291 19.80 5.45 5.22
N TYR A 292 18.87 4.95 4.41
CA TYR A 292 18.77 5.30 2.99
C TYR A 292 17.40 5.83 2.54
N ALA A 293 16.32 5.56 3.26
CA ALA A 293 14.99 6.03 2.88
C ALA A 293 14.83 7.53 3.19
N ARG A 294 15.03 8.36 2.18
CA ARG A 294 14.96 9.83 2.31
C ARG A 294 13.63 10.33 2.88
N THR A 295 12.53 9.64 2.56
CA THR A 295 11.18 9.94 3.06
C THR A 295 11.02 9.69 4.56
N LEU A 296 11.91 8.91 5.18
CA LEU A 296 12.01 8.77 6.63
C LEU A 296 12.99 9.79 7.24
N ILE A 297 14.12 10.01 6.57
CA ILE A 297 15.25 10.79 7.09
C ILE A 297 14.94 12.30 7.13
N TYR A 298 14.35 12.82 6.04
CA TYR A 298 14.17 14.26 5.83
C TYR A 298 12.73 14.74 6.12
N THR A 299 12.05 14.05 7.03
CA THR A 299 10.69 14.42 7.47
C THR A 299 10.62 14.41 8.99
N THR A 300 9.72 15.22 9.55
CA THR A 300 9.41 15.20 10.97
C THR A 300 8.74 13.87 11.32
N ALA A 301 9.17 13.21 12.39
CA ALA A 301 8.60 11.93 12.83
C ALA A 301 7.12 12.05 13.25
N MET A 302 6.42 10.93 13.23
CA MET A 302 5.04 10.85 13.73
C MET A 302 4.97 11.28 15.20
N ALA A 303 4.06 12.19 15.51
CA ALA A 303 3.85 12.65 16.87
C ALA A 303 3.08 11.61 17.71
N LEU A 304 3.18 11.75 19.04
CA LEU A 304 2.49 10.89 20.01
C LEU A 304 0.99 10.70 19.70
N PRO A 305 0.20 11.73 19.33
CA PRO A 305 -1.22 11.54 19.07
C PRO A 305 -1.48 10.66 17.83
N SER A 306 -0.60 10.67 16.84
CA SER A 306 -0.69 9.78 15.67
C SER A 306 -0.25 8.36 16.00
N LEU A 307 0.82 8.20 16.79
CA LEU A 307 1.25 6.88 17.27
C LEU A 307 0.20 6.24 18.18
N ALA A 308 -0.43 7.03 19.04
CA ALA A 308 -1.49 6.59 19.94
C ALA A 308 -2.72 6.08 19.19
N SER A 309 -3.15 6.76 18.13
CA SER A 309 -4.31 6.32 17.33
C SER A 309 -4.04 4.98 16.65
N ILE A 310 -2.82 4.79 16.13
CA ILE A 310 -2.38 3.50 15.59
C ILE A 310 -2.40 2.43 16.68
N LYS A 311 -1.78 2.69 17.85
CA LYS A 311 -1.72 1.73 18.96
C LYS A 311 -3.10 1.24 19.39
N VAL A 312 -4.04 2.15 19.67
CA VAL A 312 -5.37 1.77 20.16
C VAL A 312 -6.20 1.03 19.10
N THR A 313 -6.00 1.36 17.82
CA THR A 313 -6.66 0.65 16.73
C THR A 313 -6.12 -0.77 16.57
N TYR A 314 -4.80 -0.95 16.68
CA TYR A 314 -4.21 -2.30 16.71
C TYR A 314 -4.65 -3.10 17.94
N ASP A 315 -4.68 -2.48 19.13
CA ASP A 315 -5.19 -3.13 20.33
C ASP A 315 -6.63 -3.61 20.14
N PHE A 316 -7.47 -2.80 19.49
CA PHE A 316 -8.84 -3.17 19.18
C PHE A 316 -8.91 -4.40 18.26
N LEU A 317 -8.07 -4.47 17.21
CA LEU A 317 -8.00 -5.64 16.33
C LEU A 317 -7.45 -6.88 17.04
N MET A 318 -6.36 -6.73 17.80
CA MET A 318 -5.71 -7.83 18.55
C MET A 318 -6.64 -8.46 19.59
N ASN A 319 -7.56 -7.66 20.16
CA ASN A 319 -8.60 -8.11 21.10
C ASN A 319 -9.90 -8.55 20.42
N ASP A 320 -9.83 -8.98 19.16
CA ASP A 320 -10.95 -9.53 18.38
C ASP A 320 -12.06 -8.52 18.01
N GLY A 321 -11.90 -7.23 18.35
CA GLY A 321 -12.90 -6.20 18.07
C GLY A 321 -13.16 -5.98 16.57
N GLY A 322 -12.17 -6.25 15.72
CA GLY A 322 -12.27 -6.10 14.27
C GLY A 322 -13.08 -7.20 13.56
N ASN A 323 -13.07 -8.42 14.09
CA ASN A 323 -13.65 -9.59 13.40
C ASN A 323 -15.16 -9.46 13.15
N PRO A 324 -15.99 -9.00 14.11
CA PRO A 324 -17.39 -8.70 13.84
C PRO A 324 -17.60 -7.65 12.75
N LEU A 325 -16.78 -6.59 12.73
CA LEU A 325 -16.86 -5.51 11.74
C LEU A 325 -16.50 -6.02 10.34
N MET A 326 -15.45 -6.83 10.23
CA MET A 326 -15.04 -7.49 8.99
C MET A 326 -16.12 -8.42 8.44
N ARG A 327 -16.72 -9.27 9.28
CA ARG A 327 -17.84 -10.14 8.86
C ARG A 327 -19.02 -9.32 8.33
N ASN A 328 -19.35 -8.21 9.01
CA ASN A 328 -20.39 -7.31 8.55
C ASN A 328 -20.03 -6.64 7.22
N LEU A 329 -18.79 -6.16 7.06
CA LEU A 329 -18.30 -5.60 5.81
C LEU A 329 -18.43 -6.59 4.65
N HIS A 330 -17.96 -7.83 4.82
CA HIS A 330 -18.08 -8.87 3.79
C HIS A 330 -19.54 -9.18 3.45
N ALA A 331 -20.43 -9.24 4.45
CA ALA A 331 -21.86 -9.42 4.22
C ALA A 331 -22.46 -8.26 3.39
N LEU A 332 -22.08 -7.02 3.70
CA LEU A 332 -22.52 -5.83 2.96
C LEU A 332 -21.96 -5.80 1.53
N MET A 333 -20.70 -6.18 1.32
CA MET A 333 -20.10 -6.30 0.00
C MET A 333 -20.85 -7.34 -0.85
N ALA A 334 -21.10 -8.53 -0.30
CA ALA A 334 -21.84 -9.59 -0.99
C ALA A 334 -23.28 -9.16 -1.31
N HIS A 335 -23.95 -8.51 -0.36
CA HIS A 335 -25.30 -7.99 -0.56
C HIS A 335 -25.35 -6.93 -1.66
N THR A 336 -24.44 -5.96 -1.63
CA THR A 336 -24.33 -4.89 -2.62
C THR A 336 -24.03 -5.46 -4.01
N HIS A 337 -23.14 -6.45 -4.10
CA HIS A 337 -22.84 -7.13 -5.35
C HIS A 337 -24.07 -7.85 -5.92
N THR A 338 -24.83 -8.54 -5.07
CA THR A 338 -26.07 -9.22 -5.48
C THR A 338 -27.10 -8.24 -6.02
N LEU A 339 -27.32 -7.11 -5.32
CA LEU A 339 -28.22 -6.04 -5.78
C LEU A 339 -27.75 -5.45 -7.11
N PHE A 340 -26.45 -5.22 -7.25
CA PHE A 340 -25.86 -4.69 -8.46
C PHE A 340 -26.04 -5.64 -9.65
N GLN A 341 -25.79 -6.94 -9.46
CA GLN A 341 -26.03 -7.97 -10.49
C GLN A 341 -27.50 -8.04 -10.91
N ALA A 342 -28.43 -8.02 -9.94
CA ALA A 342 -29.87 -8.02 -10.21
C ALA A 342 -30.29 -6.77 -11.01
N SER A 343 -29.75 -5.60 -10.66
CA SER A 343 -29.98 -4.35 -11.40
C SER A 343 -29.44 -4.43 -12.82
N CYS A 344 -28.23 -4.96 -13.01
CA CYS A 344 -27.65 -5.18 -14.34
C CYS A 344 -28.48 -6.15 -15.18
N ALA A 345 -28.99 -7.22 -14.59
CA ALA A 345 -29.86 -8.18 -15.29
C ALA A 345 -31.19 -7.55 -15.71
N LEU A 346 -31.75 -6.66 -14.88
CA LEU A 346 -33.01 -5.96 -15.16
C LEU A 346 -32.86 -4.89 -16.25
N HIS A 347 -31.77 -4.13 -16.22
CA HIS A 347 -31.59 -2.95 -17.07
C HIS A 347 -30.67 -3.16 -18.27
N ASN A 348 -29.93 -4.28 -18.31
CA ASN A 348 -28.99 -4.66 -19.36
C ASN A 348 -28.09 -3.49 -19.83
N PRO A 349 -27.32 -2.86 -18.93
CA PRO A 349 -26.51 -1.70 -19.28
C PRO A 349 -25.45 -2.08 -20.32
N PRO A 350 -25.04 -1.13 -21.18
CA PRO A 350 -23.96 -1.35 -22.14
C PRO A 350 -22.74 -1.99 -21.48
N PRO A 351 -22.13 -3.04 -22.08
CA PRO A 351 -20.97 -3.73 -21.51
C PRO A 351 -19.77 -2.81 -21.22
N GLU A 352 -19.69 -1.68 -21.92
CA GLU A 352 -18.68 -0.63 -21.72
C GLU A 352 -18.78 0.03 -20.34
N LEU A 353 -19.98 0.11 -19.76
CA LEU A 353 -20.18 0.59 -18.38
C LEU A 353 -19.82 -0.48 -17.34
N LEU A 354 -19.69 -1.74 -17.75
CA LEU A 354 -19.37 -2.88 -16.90
C LEU A 354 -17.93 -3.40 -17.12
N ARG A 355 -17.13 -2.74 -17.97
CA ARG A 355 -15.83 -3.25 -18.45
C ARG A 355 -14.84 -3.59 -17.33
N ASN A 356 -14.98 -2.96 -16.16
CA ASN A 356 -14.11 -3.21 -15.00
C ASN A 356 -14.67 -4.25 -14.00
N ILE A 357 -15.90 -4.74 -14.19
CA ILE A 357 -16.59 -5.60 -13.19
C ILE A 357 -16.39 -7.10 -13.48
N LYS A 358 -15.90 -7.46 -14.67
CA LYS A 358 -15.70 -8.87 -15.06
C LYS A 358 -14.48 -9.55 -14.43
N ARG A 359 -13.63 -8.84 -13.69
CA ARG A 359 -12.43 -9.39 -13.04
C ARG A 359 -12.65 -9.62 -11.54
N SER A 360 -13.19 -10.79 -11.23
CA SER A 360 -12.94 -11.57 -10.00
C SER A 360 -12.84 -10.86 -8.64
N VAL A 361 -13.97 -10.37 -8.09
CA VAL A 361 -14.11 -10.23 -6.63
C VAL A 361 -14.59 -11.54 -5.98
N VAL A 362 -15.17 -12.47 -6.76
CA VAL A 362 -15.86 -13.66 -6.21
C VAL A 362 -14.93 -14.86 -5.95
N LYS A 363 -13.74 -14.93 -6.59
CA LYS A 363 -12.88 -16.11 -6.46
C LYS A 363 -12.16 -16.23 -5.10
N CYS A 364 -11.90 -15.13 -4.40
CA CYS A 364 -11.16 -15.15 -3.13
C CYS A 364 -12.04 -15.42 -1.90
N LEU A 365 -13.37 -15.31 -2.01
CA LEU A 365 -14.30 -15.53 -0.90
C LEU A 365 -14.85 -16.98 -0.83
N HIS A 366 -14.43 -17.85 -1.75
CA HIS A 366 -14.94 -19.23 -1.89
C HIS A 366 -13.85 -20.31 -1.81
N GLN A 367 -12.67 -20.00 -1.25
CA GLN A 367 -11.66 -21.02 -0.91
C GLN A 367 -11.44 -21.05 0.59
#